data_AF-A0A1E1W6E9-F1
#
_entry.id   AF-A0A1E1W6E9-F1
#
_cell.length_a   1.000
_cell.length_b   1.000
_cell.length_c   1.000
_cell.angle_alpha   90.00
_cell.angle_beta   90.00
_cell.angle_gamma   90.00
#
_symmetry.space_group_name_H-M   'P 1'
#
loop_
_entity.id
_entity.type
_entity.pdbx_description
1 polymer ?
#
loop_
_entity_poly.entity_id
_entity_poly.type
_entity_poly.pdbx_seq_one_letter_code
_entity_poly.pdbx_strand_id
1 'polypeptide(L)'
;LEVAHKHAFGYGALTWEWQKGIRSYLCPSIVAAVYYILKLTGLDYPEALIFLPRILQAVLSTAADYSFYKWTGGRKWALFLIITSWFWFYTSGRTILQTTETALVVLALSVFPFKSGRLGYYEKENNTWLWLACVCVWVRASSAPLWAVLAAYNFFTTNQGRLRLLTRTYLPIGLVCGGTLVALDSYFHGSLIVTPWEFFRFNVLNDIASFYGQHPWHWYLTQGLPA
;
A
#
# COMPACT_ATOMS: atom_id res chain seq x y z
N LEU A 1 -2.14 -5.43 -14.18
CA LEU A 1 -3.24 -5.47 -15.17
C LEU A 1 -3.40 -6.88 -15.71
N GLU A 2 -2.36 -7.49 -16.27
CA GLU A 2 -2.35 -8.88 -16.75
C GLU A 2 -2.94 -9.91 -15.77
N VAL A 3 -2.56 -9.83 -14.49
CA VAL A 3 -3.11 -10.75 -13.46
C VAL A 3 -4.63 -10.57 -13.31
N ALA A 4 -5.10 -9.33 -13.23
CA ALA A 4 -6.52 -9.03 -13.15
C ALA A 4 -7.28 -9.48 -14.40
N HIS A 5 -6.67 -9.27 -15.58
CA HIS A 5 -7.17 -9.71 -16.86
C HIS A 5 -7.32 -11.24 -16.92
N LYS A 6 -6.29 -11.99 -16.50
CA LYS A 6 -6.32 -13.45 -16.40
C LYS A 6 -7.46 -13.95 -15.54
N HIS A 7 -7.73 -13.32 -14.40
CA HIS A 7 -8.83 -13.72 -13.53
C HIS A 7 -10.22 -13.35 -14.10
N ALA A 8 -10.36 -12.24 -14.81
CA ALA A 8 -11.64 -11.81 -15.39
C ALA A 8 -12.01 -12.55 -16.69
N PHE A 9 -11.03 -12.79 -17.55
CA PHE A 9 -11.23 -13.32 -18.91
C PHE A 9 -10.71 -14.76 -19.10
N GLY A 10 -9.96 -15.30 -18.15
CA GLY A 10 -9.41 -16.67 -18.20
C GLY A 10 -8.09 -16.80 -18.95
N TYR A 11 -7.57 -15.72 -19.54
CA TYR A 11 -6.29 -15.72 -20.27
C TYR A 11 -5.43 -14.49 -19.93
N GLY A 12 -4.11 -14.64 -20.07
CA GLY A 12 -3.12 -13.62 -19.73
C GLY A 12 -1.90 -14.22 -19.05
N ALA A 13 -0.83 -13.44 -18.95
CA ALA A 13 0.42 -13.89 -18.36
C ALA A 13 0.41 -13.70 -16.84
N LEU A 14 0.77 -14.77 -16.11
CA LEU A 14 1.04 -14.69 -14.68
C LEU A 14 2.56 -14.78 -14.48
N THR A 15 3.19 -13.73 -13.95
CA THR A 15 4.63 -13.76 -13.67
C THR A 15 4.93 -14.69 -12.49
N TRP A 16 6.18 -15.14 -12.40
CA TRP A 16 6.66 -16.05 -11.36
C TRP A 16 6.39 -15.55 -9.94
N GLU A 17 6.36 -14.24 -9.72
CA GLU A 17 6.12 -13.62 -8.41
C GLU A 17 4.74 -13.96 -7.85
N TRP A 18 3.73 -14.01 -8.73
CA TRP A 18 2.36 -14.38 -8.37
C TRP A 18 2.22 -15.89 -8.20
N GLN A 19 2.93 -16.68 -9.02
CA GLN A 19 2.99 -18.13 -8.85
C GLN A 19 3.54 -18.51 -7.46
N LYS A 20 4.56 -17.77 -7.00
CA LYS A 20 5.16 -17.93 -5.67
C LYS A 20 4.36 -17.27 -4.54
N GLY A 21 3.26 -16.56 -4.82
CA GLY A 21 2.44 -15.90 -3.79
C GLY A 21 3.15 -14.76 -3.05
N ILE A 22 4.14 -14.11 -3.69
CA ILE A 22 4.97 -13.06 -3.07
C ILE A 22 4.27 -11.70 -3.09
N ARG A 23 3.26 -11.53 -3.95
CA ARG A 23 2.52 -10.28 -4.14
C ARG A 23 1.04 -10.48 -3.82
N SER A 24 0.46 -9.50 -3.13
CA SER A 24 -0.96 -9.57 -2.75
C SER A 24 -1.85 -9.33 -3.95
N TYR A 25 -2.93 -10.11 -4.04
CA TYR A 25 -3.97 -10.01 -5.04
C TYR A 25 -4.96 -8.88 -4.77
N LEU A 26 -4.81 -8.12 -3.67
CA LEU A 26 -5.71 -7.01 -3.35
C LEU A 26 -5.88 -6.02 -4.51
N CYS A 27 -4.80 -5.40 -4.99
CA CYS A 27 -4.90 -4.44 -6.10
C CYS A 27 -5.38 -5.09 -7.42
N PRO A 28 -4.84 -6.26 -7.84
CA PRO A 28 -5.40 -6.98 -8.99
C PRO A 28 -6.87 -7.33 -8.86
N SER A 29 -7.36 -7.69 -7.67
CA SER A 29 -8.76 -8.09 -7.46
C SER A 29 -9.72 -6.92 -7.69
N ILE A 30 -9.35 -5.71 -7.27
CA ILE A 30 -10.12 -4.49 -7.52
C ILE A 30 -10.21 -4.23 -9.03
N VAL A 31 -9.09 -4.35 -9.75
CA VAL A 31 -9.06 -4.19 -11.21
C VAL A 31 -9.83 -5.33 -11.90
N ALA A 32 -9.74 -6.55 -11.40
CA ALA A 32 -10.44 -7.71 -11.94
C ALA A 32 -11.95 -7.56 -11.81
N ALA A 33 -12.43 -7.02 -10.69
CA ALA A 33 -13.85 -6.70 -10.50
C ALA A 33 -14.33 -5.68 -11.54
N VAL A 34 -13.54 -4.65 -11.82
CA VAL A 34 -13.86 -3.65 -12.86
C VAL A 34 -13.91 -4.31 -14.23
N TYR A 35 -12.94 -5.15 -14.57
CA TYR A 35 -12.94 -5.90 -15.83
C TYR A 35 -14.11 -6.87 -15.94
N TYR A 36 -14.50 -7.51 -14.85
CA TYR A 36 -15.66 -8.40 -14.83
C TYR A 36 -16.95 -7.64 -15.08
N ILE A 37 -17.11 -6.43 -14.51
CA ILE A 37 -18.25 -5.56 -14.79
C ILE A 37 -18.29 -5.17 -16.27
N LEU A 38 -17.16 -4.78 -16.86
CA LEU A 38 -17.08 -4.44 -18.30
C LEU A 38 -17.45 -5.63 -19.19
N LYS A 39 -17.00 -6.83 -18.81
CA LYS A 39 -17.34 -8.07 -19.51
C LYS A 39 -18.84 -8.35 -19.46
N LEU A 40 -19.49 -8.13 -18.31
CA LEU A 40 -20.93 -8.32 -18.15
C LEU A 40 -21.76 -7.29 -18.94
N THR A 41 -21.26 -6.06 -19.08
CA THR A 41 -21.95 -4.99 -19.83
C THR A 41 -21.60 -4.98 -21.32
N GLY A 42 -20.64 -5.79 -21.77
CA GLY A 42 -20.15 -5.79 -23.16
C GLY A 42 -19.34 -4.55 -23.53
N LEU A 43 -18.75 -3.87 -22.54
CA LEU A 43 -17.93 -2.65 -22.70
C LEU A 43 -16.43 -2.93 -22.53
N ASP A 44 -15.99 -4.16 -22.78
CA ASP A 44 -14.61 -4.65 -22.63
C ASP A 44 -13.70 -4.30 -23.81
N TYR A 45 -13.90 -3.12 -24.43
CA TYR A 45 -13.02 -2.64 -25.49
C TYR A 45 -11.63 -2.27 -24.94
N PRO A 46 -10.55 -2.39 -25.75
CA PRO A 46 -9.17 -2.23 -25.28
C PRO A 46 -8.90 -0.93 -24.54
N GLU A 47 -9.46 0.19 -25.02
CA GLU A 47 -9.27 1.49 -24.37
C GLU A 47 -9.87 1.54 -22.96
N ALA A 48 -11.02 0.90 -22.72
CA ALA A 48 -11.61 0.83 -21.38
C ALA A 48 -10.68 0.07 -20.43
N LEU A 49 -10.15 -1.07 -20.88
CA LEU A 49 -9.25 -1.92 -20.09
C LEU A 49 -7.92 -1.23 -19.76
N ILE A 50 -7.47 -0.30 -20.61
CA ILE A 50 -6.24 0.49 -20.40
C ILE A 50 -6.49 1.71 -19.52
N PHE A 51 -7.54 2.50 -19.79
CA PHE A 51 -7.77 3.77 -19.13
C PHE A 51 -8.41 3.63 -17.75
N LEU A 52 -9.35 2.70 -17.54
CA LEU A 52 -10.05 2.60 -16.26
C LEU A 52 -9.12 2.31 -15.07
N PRO A 53 -8.15 1.37 -15.15
CA PRO A 53 -7.19 1.18 -14.06
C PRO A 53 -6.34 2.42 -13.78
N ARG A 54 -5.99 3.19 -14.82
CA ARG A 54 -5.25 4.45 -14.69
C ARG A 54 -6.09 5.54 -14.01
N ILE A 55 -7.38 5.63 -14.37
CA ILE A 55 -8.33 6.54 -13.73
C ILE A 55 -8.51 6.18 -12.26
N LEU A 56 -8.69 4.89 -11.92
CA LEU A 56 -8.78 4.43 -10.53
C LEU A 56 -7.54 4.81 -9.72
N GLN A 57 -6.35 4.58 -10.29
CA GLN A 57 -5.11 4.97 -9.65
C GLN A 57 -4.97 6.50 -9.52
N ALA A 58 -5.37 7.27 -10.54
CA ALA A 58 -5.36 8.73 -10.48
C ALA A 58 -6.34 9.27 -9.42
N VAL A 59 -7.50 8.66 -9.24
CA VAL A 59 -8.46 9.00 -8.18
C VAL A 59 -7.84 8.73 -6.80
N LEU A 60 -7.18 7.58 -6.61
CA LEU A 60 -6.49 7.27 -5.36
C LEU A 60 -5.37 8.26 -5.07
N SER A 61 -4.53 8.58 -6.07
CA SER A 61 -3.45 9.57 -5.93
C SER A 61 -4.00 10.97 -5.65
N THR A 62 -5.11 11.37 -6.29
CA THR A 62 -5.77 12.66 -6.03
C THR A 62 -6.32 12.72 -4.60
N ALA A 63 -6.90 11.62 -4.09
CA ALA A 63 -7.36 11.54 -2.72
C ALA A 63 -6.19 11.67 -1.72
N ALA A 64 -5.06 11.06 -2.02
CA ALA A 64 -3.83 11.20 -1.24
C ALA A 64 -3.30 12.64 -1.27
N ASP A 65 -3.20 13.27 -2.44
CA ASP A 65 -2.73 14.64 -2.61
C ASP A 65 -3.62 15.64 -1.86
N TYR A 66 -4.93 15.48 -1.94
CA TYR A 66 -5.90 16.30 -1.20
C TYR A 66 -5.77 16.10 0.33
N SER A 67 -5.56 14.86 0.77
CA SER A 67 -5.38 14.55 2.18
C SER A 67 -4.07 15.11 2.72
N PHE A 68 -3.00 15.08 1.93
CA PHE A 68 -1.74 15.75 2.24
C PHE A 68 -1.93 17.27 2.36
N TYR A 69 -2.62 17.89 1.40
CA TYR A 69 -2.92 19.32 1.47
C TYR A 69 -3.66 19.70 2.75
N LYS A 70 -4.69 18.94 3.13
CA LYS A 70 -5.39 19.12 4.41
C LYS A 70 -4.48 18.92 5.62
N TRP A 71 -3.67 17.87 5.61
CA TRP A 71 -2.74 17.55 6.70
C TRP A 71 -1.72 18.68 6.95
N THR A 72 -1.26 19.36 5.89
CA THR A 72 -0.37 20.52 6.03
C THR A 72 -1.05 21.81 6.52
N GLY A 73 -2.35 21.76 6.86
CA GLY A 73 -3.13 22.92 7.29
C GLY A 73 -3.56 23.82 6.14
N GLY A 74 -3.72 23.29 4.93
CA GLY A 74 -4.20 24.06 3.78
C GLY A 74 -3.16 25.01 3.18
N ARG A 75 -1.87 24.77 3.41
CA ARG A 75 -0.77 25.63 2.93
C ARG A 75 -0.61 25.53 1.41
N LYS A 76 -0.70 26.66 0.72
CA LYS A 76 -0.52 26.73 -0.76
C LYS A 76 0.83 26.19 -1.23
N TRP A 77 1.88 26.36 -0.42
CA TRP A 77 3.21 25.80 -0.69
C TRP A 77 3.22 24.27 -0.78
N ALA A 78 2.38 23.57 -0.02
CA ALA A 78 2.28 22.12 -0.10
C ALA A 78 1.71 21.66 -1.45
N LEU A 79 0.68 22.35 -1.95
CA LEU A 79 0.13 22.11 -3.29
C LEU A 79 1.17 22.42 -4.38
N PHE A 80 1.88 23.54 -4.24
CA PHE A 80 2.94 23.89 -5.18
C PHE A 80 3.98 22.77 -5.30
N LEU A 81 4.46 22.20 -4.19
CA LEU A 81 5.43 21.11 -4.20
C LEU A 81 4.90 19.83 -4.87
N ILE A 82 3.64 19.46 -4.63
CA ILE A 82 3.03 18.28 -5.28
C ILE A 82 2.90 18.51 -6.79
N ILE A 83 2.30 19.64 -7.18
CA ILE A 83 1.97 19.92 -8.59
C ILE A 83 3.23 20.15 -9.43
N THR A 84 4.28 20.72 -8.84
CA THR A 84 5.56 20.94 -9.55
C THR A 84 6.49 19.72 -9.54
N SER A 85 6.16 18.68 -8.79
CA SER A 85 6.92 17.42 -8.81
C SER A 85 6.66 16.67 -10.11
N TRP A 86 7.55 16.86 -11.09
CA TRP A 86 7.51 16.19 -12.40
C TRP A 86 7.40 14.66 -12.29
N PHE A 87 8.11 14.06 -11.32
CA PHE A 87 8.14 12.63 -11.08
C PHE A 87 6.80 12.14 -10.52
N TRP A 88 6.21 12.88 -9.57
CA TRP A 88 4.90 12.53 -9.04
C TRP A 88 3.83 12.65 -10.13
N PHE A 89 3.84 13.73 -10.91
CA PHE A 89 2.92 13.90 -12.03
C PHE A 89 3.01 12.76 -13.06
N TYR A 90 4.21 12.26 -13.33
CA TYR A 90 4.44 11.12 -14.23
C TYR A 90 3.96 9.77 -13.66
N THR A 91 4.12 9.55 -12.36
CA THR A 91 3.87 8.25 -11.71
C THR A 91 2.48 8.12 -11.08
N SER A 92 1.83 9.22 -10.71
CA SER A 92 0.58 9.25 -9.95
C SER A 92 -0.60 8.59 -10.66
N GLY A 93 -0.67 8.66 -12.00
CA GLY A 93 -1.70 8.01 -12.81
C GLY A 93 -1.35 6.60 -13.29
N ARG A 94 -0.13 6.10 -13.01
CA ARG A 94 0.33 4.79 -13.48
C ARG A 94 0.04 3.72 -12.45
N THR A 95 -0.47 2.57 -12.90
CA THR A 95 -0.82 1.42 -12.06
C THR A 95 0.43 0.66 -11.58
N ILE A 96 1.23 1.33 -10.76
CA ILE A 96 2.45 0.83 -10.15
C ILE A 96 2.19 0.70 -8.65
N LEU A 97 2.53 -0.46 -8.06
CA LEU A 97 2.25 -0.74 -6.65
C LEU A 97 2.91 0.26 -5.70
N GLN A 98 4.08 0.80 -6.04
CA GLN A 98 4.76 1.86 -5.29
C GLN A 98 3.93 3.16 -5.22
N THR A 99 3.24 3.53 -6.29
CA THR A 99 2.35 4.70 -6.30
C THR A 99 1.15 4.46 -5.37
N THR A 100 0.56 3.26 -5.43
CA THR A 100 -0.51 2.84 -4.53
C THR A 100 -0.06 2.82 -3.07
N GLU A 101 1.12 2.27 -2.77
CA GLU A 101 1.74 2.29 -1.44
C GLU A 101 1.91 3.73 -0.95
N THR A 102 2.49 4.61 -1.77
CA THR A 102 2.70 6.02 -1.42
C THR A 102 1.38 6.72 -1.11
N ALA A 103 0.35 6.51 -1.94
CA ALA A 103 -0.97 7.09 -1.71
C ALA A 103 -1.61 6.60 -0.40
N LEU A 104 -1.54 5.30 -0.12
CA LEU A 104 -2.04 4.72 1.13
C LEU A 104 -1.27 5.24 2.35
N VAL A 105 0.06 5.40 2.24
CA VAL A 105 0.89 5.97 3.29
C VAL A 105 0.48 7.40 3.59
N VAL A 106 0.33 8.24 2.57
CA VAL A 106 -0.09 9.63 2.74
C VAL A 106 -1.48 9.73 3.37
N LEU A 107 -2.44 8.91 2.90
CA LEU A 107 -3.78 8.84 3.49
C LEU A 107 -3.71 8.45 4.97
N ALA A 108 -2.96 7.41 5.30
CA ALA A 108 -2.83 6.92 6.67
C ALA A 108 -2.12 7.93 7.59
N LEU A 109 -1.07 8.60 7.11
CA LEU A 109 -0.39 9.66 7.85
C LEU A 109 -1.30 10.87 8.07
N SER A 110 -2.14 11.24 7.11
CA SER A 110 -3.05 12.38 7.25
C SER A 110 -4.06 12.22 8.39
N VAL A 111 -4.40 10.98 8.75
CA VAL A 111 -5.30 10.64 9.86
C VAL A 111 -4.57 10.10 11.09
N PHE A 112 -3.24 9.98 11.04
CA PHE A 112 -2.44 9.51 12.15
C PHE A 112 -2.48 10.55 13.30
N PRO A 113 -2.65 10.13 14.56
CA PRO A 113 -2.78 11.03 15.70
C PRO A 113 -1.42 11.61 16.12
N PHE A 114 -0.84 12.48 15.28
CA PHE A 114 0.38 13.21 15.61
C PHE A 114 0.15 14.09 16.84
N LYS A 115 0.96 13.93 17.88
CA LYS A 115 0.85 14.75 19.09
C LYS A 115 1.28 16.19 18.81
N SER A 116 0.35 17.13 18.98
CA SER A 116 0.67 18.56 18.98
C SER A 116 1.03 19.02 20.40
N GLY A 117 2.28 19.47 20.62
CA GLY A 117 2.73 20.07 21.88
C GLY A 117 2.97 19.11 23.06
N ARG A 118 3.53 19.65 24.16
CA ARG A 118 4.07 18.89 25.31
C ARG A 118 3.07 17.98 26.03
N LEU A 119 1.75 18.19 25.91
CA LEU A 119 0.67 17.37 26.51
C LEU A 119 -0.64 17.45 25.67
N GLY A 120 -0.57 17.33 24.35
CA GLY A 120 -1.78 17.27 23.52
C GLY A 120 -2.45 15.89 23.58
N TYR A 121 -3.46 15.73 24.43
CA TYR A 121 -4.32 14.53 24.47
C TYR A 121 -5.40 14.65 23.40
N TYR A 122 -5.59 13.63 22.56
CA TYR A 122 -6.79 13.48 21.74
C TYR A 122 -7.87 12.78 22.58
N GLU A 123 -9.10 13.31 22.58
CA GLU A 123 -10.23 12.69 23.31
C GLU A 123 -10.72 11.38 22.65
N LYS A 124 -10.47 11.17 21.35
CA LYS A 124 -10.72 9.90 20.66
C LYS A 124 -9.63 9.63 19.63
N GLU A 125 -8.88 8.54 19.82
CA GLU A 125 -7.95 8.03 18.80
C GLU A 125 -8.77 7.56 17.58
N ASN A 126 -8.45 8.08 16.40
CA ASN A 126 -9.01 7.58 15.16
C ASN A 126 -8.25 6.33 14.72
N ASN A 127 -8.86 5.15 14.81
CA ASN A 127 -8.21 3.89 14.44
C ASN A 127 -8.09 3.67 12.92
N THR A 128 -8.60 4.60 12.10
CA THR A 128 -8.57 4.51 10.62
C THR A 128 -7.15 4.39 10.07
N TRP A 129 -6.17 5.07 10.68
CA TRP A 129 -4.76 4.97 10.25
C TRP A 129 -4.26 3.52 10.33
N LEU A 130 -4.71 2.74 11.32
CA LEU A 130 -4.24 1.37 11.52
C LEU A 130 -4.79 0.43 10.44
N TRP A 131 -6.06 0.60 10.06
CA TRP A 131 -6.65 -0.12 8.92
C TRP A 131 -5.86 0.15 7.63
N LEU A 132 -5.58 1.42 7.35
CA LEU A 132 -4.81 1.82 6.17
C LEU A 132 -3.36 1.32 6.24
N ALA A 133 -2.74 1.34 7.41
CA ALA A 133 -1.40 0.81 7.65
C ALA A 133 -1.34 -0.70 7.38
N CYS A 134 -2.32 -1.47 7.90
CA CYS A 134 -2.43 -2.89 7.62
C CYS A 134 -2.55 -3.14 6.11
N VAL A 135 -3.49 -2.48 5.44
CA VAL A 135 -3.67 -2.62 3.99
C VAL A 135 -2.38 -2.27 3.24
N CYS A 136 -1.68 -1.20 3.64
CA CYS A 136 -0.40 -0.80 3.05
C CYS A 136 0.67 -1.90 3.16
N VAL A 137 0.82 -2.51 4.34
CA VAL A 137 1.79 -3.61 4.56
C VAL A 137 1.45 -4.84 3.73
N TRP A 138 0.17 -5.13 3.54
CA TRP A 138 -0.28 -6.25 2.71
C TRP A 138 -0.09 -6.01 1.21
N VAL A 139 -0.43 -4.81 0.73
CA VAL A 139 -0.14 -4.40 -0.65
C VAL A 139 1.37 -4.46 -0.89
N ARG A 140 2.16 -4.05 0.11
CA ARG A 140 3.61 -4.00 0.01
C ARG A 140 4.29 -4.15 1.36
N ALA A 141 4.89 -5.32 1.56
CA ALA A 141 5.59 -5.68 2.80
C ALA A 141 6.76 -4.75 3.14
N SER A 142 7.31 -4.01 2.16
CA SER A 142 8.35 -3.00 2.40
C SER A 142 7.92 -1.83 3.26
N SER A 143 6.61 -1.55 3.39
CA SER A 143 6.10 -0.50 4.28
C SER A 143 6.03 -0.92 5.75
N ALA A 144 6.25 -2.21 6.06
CA ALA A 144 6.19 -2.73 7.43
C ALA A 144 7.11 -1.99 8.42
N PRO A 145 8.37 -1.65 8.09
CA PRO A 145 9.24 -0.93 9.01
C PRO A 145 8.72 0.46 9.39
N LEU A 146 8.19 1.22 8.41
CA LEU A 146 7.59 2.53 8.64
C LEU A 146 6.43 2.42 9.65
N TRP A 147 5.50 1.49 9.38
CA TRP A 147 4.33 1.31 10.22
C TRP A 147 4.67 0.72 11.58
N ALA A 148 5.69 -0.14 11.68
CA ALA A 148 6.18 -0.65 12.96
C ALA A 148 6.71 0.50 13.84
N VAL A 149 7.48 1.44 13.28
CA VAL A 149 7.98 2.61 14.02
C VAL A 149 6.83 3.49 14.51
N LEU A 150 5.86 3.81 13.64
CA LEU A 150 4.72 4.65 14.00
C LEU A 150 3.77 3.96 14.98
N ALA A 151 3.56 2.65 14.82
CA ALA A 151 2.80 1.82 15.76
C ALA A 151 3.46 1.79 17.13
N ALA A 152 4.79 1.61 17.19
CA ALA A 152 5.56 1.67 18.44
C ALA A 152 5.48 3.06 19.07
N TYR A 153 5.63 4.13 18.28
CA TYR A 153 5.47 5.50 18.75
C TYR A 153 4.08 5.73 19.37
N ASN A 154 3.00 5.31 18.70
CA ASN A 154 1.65 5.41 19.26
C ASN A 154 1.50 4.57 20.52
N PHE A 155 2.03 3.34 20.54
CA PHE A 155 1.95 2.43 21.69
C PHE A 155 2.68 2.95 22.94
N PHE A 156 3.86 3.57 22.77
CA PHE A 156 4.63 4.14 23.88
C PHE A 156 4.08 5.47 24.37
N THR A 157 3.36 6.18 23.50
CA THR A 157 2.87 7.52 23.81
C THR A 157 1.37 7.57 24.10
N THR A 158 0.62 6.49 23.90
CA THR A 158 -0.82 6.48 24.23
C THR A 158 -1.03 6.70 25.73
N ASN A 159 -2.12 7.38 26.06
CA ASN A 159 -2.60 7.53 27.43
C ASN A 159 -3.67 6.49 27.79
N GLN A 160 -4.09 5.69 26.81
CA GLN A 160 -4.92 4.52 27.05
C GLN A 160 -4.06 3.41 27.65
N GLY A 161 -4.65 2.53 28.48
CA GLY A 161 -3.93 1.37 28.97
C GLY A 161 -3.38 0.54 27.81
N ARG A 162 -2.06 0.31 27.78
CA ARG A 162 -1.36 -0.38 26.67
C ARG A 162 -1.97 -1.73 26.32
N LEU A 163 -2.32 -2.52 27.33
CA LEU A 163 -2.97 -3.82 27.15
C LEU A 163 -4.36 -3.67 26.51
N ARG A 164 -5.12 -2.64 26.89
CA ARG A 164 -6.44 -2.35 26.32
C ARG A 164 -6.32 -1.93 24.86
N LEU A 165 -5.35 -1.08 24.52
CA LEU A 165 -5.10 -0.67 23.13
C LEU A 165 -4.71 -1.88 22.26
N LEU A 166 -3.80 -2.72 22.76
CA LEU A 166 -3.37 -3.93 22.05
C LEU A 166 -4.54 -4.88 21.79
N THR A 167 -5.30 -5.20 22.83
CA THR A 167 -6.36 -6.23 22.77
C THR A 167 -7.65 -5.76 22.11
N ARG A 168 -8.03 -4.49 22.26
CA ARG A 168 -9.29 -3.97 21.68
C ARG A 168 -9.12 -3.32 20.32
N THR A 169 -7.93 -2.85 19.96
CA THR A 169 -7.70 -2.13 18.71
C THR A 169 -6.74 -2.88 17.81
N TYR A 170 -5.50 -3.10 18.24
CA TYR A 170 -4.47 -3.62 17.34
C TYR A 170 -4.71 -5.06 16.90
N LEU A 171 -4.98 -5.93 17.86
CA LEU A 171 -5.17 -7.36 17.58
C LEU A 171 -6.44 -7.61 16.75
N PRO A 172 -7.62 -7.05 17.08
CA PRO A 172 -8.81 -7.22 16.25
C PRO A 172 -8.64 -6.68 14.83
N ILE A 173 -8.06 -5.48 14.67
CA ILE A 173 -7.84 -4.87 13.35
C ILE A 173 -6.85 -5.72 12.55
N GLY A 174 -5.73 -6.11 13.15
CA GLY A 174 -4.73 -6.97 12.53
C GLY A 174 -5.29 -8.32 12.11
N LEU A 175 -6.13 -8.96 12.94
CA LEU A 175 -6.77 -10.23 12.63
C LEU A 175 -7.83 -10.12 11.53
N VAL A 176 -8.66 -9.07 11.54
CA VAL A 176 -9.68 -8.86 10.52
C VAL A 176 -9.04 -8.50 9.18
N CYS A 177 -8.12 -7.53 9.15
CA CYS A 177 -7.37 -7.19 7.93
C CYS A 177 -6.56 -8.39 7.43
N GLY A 178 -5.78 -9.01 8.32
CA GLY A 178 -4.95 -10.15 7.97
C GLY A 178 -5.77 -11.33 7.46
N GLY A 179 -6.81 -11.72 8.19
CA GLY A 179 -7.67 -12.84 7.82
C GLY A 179 -8.39 -12.62 6.50
N THR A 180 -8.94 -11.42 6.26
CA THR A 180 -9.60 -11.08 4.99
C THR A 180 -8.63 -11.09 3.82
N LEU A 181 -7.41 -10.58 4.00
CA LEU A 181 -6.41 -10.52 2.93
C LEU A 181 -5.75 -11.88 2.68
N VAL A 182 -5.52 -12.71 3.71
CA VAL A 182 -5.16 -14.13 3.54
C VAL A 182 -6.23 -14.86 2.75
N ALA A 183 -7.50 -14.70 3.11
CA ALA A 183 -8.60 -15.38 2.42
C ALA A 183 -8.69 -14.94 0.95
N LEU A 184 -8.58 -13.64 0.69
CA LEU A 184 -8.56 -13.09 -0.66
C LEU A 184 -7.39 -13.64 -1.48
N ASP A 185 -6.18 -13.52 -0.96
CA ASP A 185 -4.97 -13.96 -1.65
C ASP A 185 -5.00 -15.48 -1.89
N SER A 186 -5.45 -16.25 -0.92
CA SER A 186 -5.59 -17.71 -1.04
C SER A 186 -6.66 -18.12 -2.06
N TYR A 187 -7.77 -17.38 -2.14
CA TYR A 187 -8.81 -17.62 -3.15
C TYR A 187 -8.28 -17.39 -4.57
N PHE A 188 -7.57 -16.28 -4.80
CA PHE A 188 -7.01 -15.98 -6.12
C PHE A 188 -5.81 -16.87 -6.50
N HIS A 189 -5.01 -17.28 -5.52
CA HIS A 189 -3.86 -18.16 -5.74
C HIS A 189 -4.26 -19.62 -5.95
N GLY A 190 -5.31 -20.09 -5.26
CA GLY A 190 -5.77 -21.48 -5.30
C GLY A 190 -5.14 -22.38 -4.22
N SER A 191 -4.26 -21.84 -3.38
CA SER A 191 -3.74 -22.52 -2.19
C SER A 191 -3.65 -21.54 -1.01
N LEU A 192 -3.57 -22.06 0.22
CA LEU A 192 -3.47 -21.23 1.41
C LEU A 192 -2.12 -20.49 1.42
N ILE A 193 -2.16 -19.17 1.25
CA ILE A 193 -0.96 -18.32 1.25
C ILE A 193 -1.09 -17.16 2.23
N VAL A 194 0.02 -16.88 2.91
CA VAL A 194 0.19 -15.67 3.72
C VAL A 194 1.22 -14.79 3.00
N THR A 195 0.75 -13.90 2.16
CA THR A 195 1.60 -13.14 1.22
C THR A 195 2.78 -12.42 1.88
N PRO A 196 2.62 -11.66 3.00
CA PRO A 196 3.76 -11.01 3.65
C PRO A 196 4.80 -12.01 4.16
N TRP A 197 4.38 -13.19 4.56
CA TRP A 197 5.28 -14.26 4.99
C TRP A 197 6.03 -14.88 3.81
N GLU A 198 5.35 -15.17 2.70
CA GLU A 198 6.03 -15.68 1.49
C GLU A 198 6.99 -14.62 0.92
N PHE A 199 6.64 -13.34 0.99
CA PHE A 199 7.56 -12.25 0.65
C PHE A 199 8.81 -12.28 1.54
N PHE A 200 8.63 -12.37 2.86
CA PHE A 200 9.75 -12.41 3.80
C PHE A 200 10.63 -13.65 3.58
N ARG A 201 10.01 -14.83 3.46
CA ARG A 201 10.69 -16.09 3.20
C ARG A 201 11.49 -16.03 1.90
N PHE A 202 10.89 -15.53 0.82
CA PHE A 202 11.53 -15.52 -0.49
C PHE A 202 12.65 -14.48 -0.60
N ASN A 203 12.45 -13.27 -0.08
CA ASN A 203 13.42 -12.18 -0.24
C ASN A 203 14.51 -12.18 0.83
N VAL A 204 14.17 -12.57 2.07
CA VAL A 204 15.09 -12.50 3.22
C VAL A 204 15.70 -13.86 3.54
N LEU A 205 14.90 -14.92 3.66
CA LEU A 205 15.42 -16.23 4.05
C LEU A 205 16.15 -16.95 2.91
N ASN A 206 15.65 -16.82 1.68
CA ASN A 206 16.27 -17.42 0.50
C ASN A 206 17.30 -16.48 -0.17
N ASP A 207 17.54 -15.30 0.40
CA ASP A 207 18.54 -14.30 -0.03
C ASP A 207 18.50 -13.91 -1.52
N ILE A 208 17.34 -14.02 -2.20
CA ILE A 208 17.26 -13.70 -3.64
C ILE A 208 17.45 -12.19 -3.89
N ALA A 209 17.29 -11.36 -2.86
CA ALA A 209 17.63 -9.94 -2.94
C ALA A 209 19.11 -9.71 -3.31
N SER A 210 20.03 -10.60 -2.92
CA SER A 210 21.46 -10.48 -3.27
C SER A 210 21.72 -10.64 -4.77
N PHE A 211 20.87 -11.40 -5.47
CA PHE A 211 20.93 -11.55 -6.93
C PHE A 211 20.71 -10.23 -7.69
N TYR A 212 19.93 -9.31 -7.12
CA TYR A 212 19.65 -8.00 -7.73
C TYR A 212 20.72 -6.94 -7.43
N GLY A 213 21.78 -7.31 -6.70
CA GLY A 213 22.93 -6.46 -6.43
C GLY A 213 23.17 -6.28 -4.94
N GLN A 214 24.42 -6.48 -4.52
CA GLN A 214 24.91 -6.05 -3.22
C GLN A 214 25.78 -4.81 -3.40
N HIS A 215 25.43 -3.73 -2.73
CA HIS A 215 26.21 -2.50 -2.75
C HIS A 215 26.84 -2.25 -1.38
N PRO A 216 28.07 -1.69 -1.33
CA PRO A 216 28.66 -1.25 -0.08
C PRO A 216 27.77 -0.24 0.64
N TRP A 217 27.83 -0.18 1.97
CA TRP A 217 27.03 0.77 2.75
C TRP A 217 27.22 2.23 2.33
N HIS A 218 28.41 2.57 1.81
CA HIS A 218 28.76 3.91 1.33
C HIS A 218 28.29 4.21 -0.10
N TRP A 219 27.63 3.27 -0.79
CA TRP A 219 27.31 3.39 -2.21
C TRP A 219 26.51 4.66 -2.54
N TYR A 220 25.51 5.00 -1.73
CA TYR A 220 24.73 6.24 -1.92
C TYR A 220 25.56 7.51 -1.76
N LEU A 221 26.65 7.47 -0.98
CA LEU A 221 27.53 8.61 -0.74
C LEU A 221 28.62 8.75 -1.81
N THR A 222 29.09 7.63 -2.37
CA THR A 222 30.27 7.62 -3.24
C THR A 222 29.97 7.34 -4.72
N GLN A 223 28.91 6.57 -5.03
CA GLN A 223 28.63 6.08 -6.38
C GLN A 223 27.19 6.37 -6.86
N GLY A 224 26.26 6.61 -5.94
CA GLY A 224 24.85 6.85 -6.25
C GLY A 224 24.51 8.29 -6.65
N LEU A 225 25.46 9.23 -6.54
CA LEU A 225 25.28 10.60 -7.03
C LEU A 225 25.49 10.63 -8.55
N PRO A 226 24.56 11.21 -9.33
CA PRO A 226 24.79 11.41 -10.76
C PRO A 226 26.03 12.29 -10.96
N ALA A 227 26.88 11.89 -11.90
CA ALA A 227 28.09 12.63 -12.28
C ALA A 227 27.77 14.00 -12.88
#